data_AF-A0A950UJT9-F1
#
_entry.id   AF-A0A950UJT9-F1
#
_cell.length_a   1.000
_cell.length_b   1.000
_cell.length_c   1.000
_cell.angle_alpha   90.00
_cell.angle_beta   90.00
_cell.angle_gamma   90.00
#
_symmetry.space_group_name_H-M   'P 1'
#
loop_
_entity.id
_entity.type
_entity.pdbx_description
1 polymer ?
#
loop_
_entity_poly.entity_id
_entity_poly.type
_entity_poly.pdbx_seq_one_letter_code
_entity_poly.pdbx_strand_id
1 'polypeptide(L)'
;MPTPDHDAPTPDDVEQTARTLLRLTAYLRTAPAVGDVVPLLNPLVDRYDGVLVRLSQALRETGRYLLDKPDLAEANAVHELWGGYSDAAEFLLEWSQLDWTLTVLRDEAEEQERTTKDSRSDGELCR
;
A
#
# COMPACT_ATOMS: atom_id res chain seq x y z
N MET A 1 -5.85 32.03 20.94
CA MET A 1 -4.89 31.76 19.86
C MET A 1 -4.90 30.25 19.65
N PRO A 2 -5.39 29.73 18.52
CA PRO A 2 -5.21 28.31 18.22
C PRO A 2 -3.71 28.08 17.99
N THR A 3 -3.16 27.06 18.64
CA THR A 3 -1.79 26.59 18.41
C THR A 3 -1.69 26.03 16.99
N PRO A 4 -0.56 26.24 16.28
CA PRO A 4 -0.33 25.55 15.02
C PRO A 4 -0.40 24.04 15.29
N ASP A 5 -1.16 23.35 14.44
CA ASP A 5 -1.34 21.91 14.52
C ASP A 5 -0.01 21.24 14.14
N HIS A 6 0.79 20.91 15.14
CA HIS A 6 2.13 20.33 14.94
C HIS A 6 2.10 18.97 14.25
N ASP A 7 0.92 18.37 14.12
CA ASP A 7 0.67 17.08 13.48
C ASP A 7 0.18 17.21 12.02
N ALA A 8 0.10 18.43 11.47
CA ALA A 8 -0.28 18.62 10.07
C ALA A 8 0.79 18.04 9.13
N PRO A 9 0.42 17.21 8.14
CA PRO A 9 1.37 16.66 7.20
C PRO A 9 1.97 17.76 6.33
N THR A 10 3.28 17.67 6.10
CA THR A 10 4.00 18.57 5.20
C THR A 10 4.06 17.98 3.78
N PRO A 11 4.28 18.81 2.75
CA PRO A 11 4.55 18.30 1.40
C PRO A 11 5.72 17.30 1.35
N ASP A 12 6.75 17.52 2.17
CA ASP A 12 7.94 16.66 2.24
C ASP A 12 7.59 15.25 2.75
N ASP A 13 6.62 15.12 3.68
CA ASP A 13 6.14 13.83 4.18
C ASP A 13 5.48 12.99 3.07
N VAL A 14 4.69 13.66 2.23
CA VAL A 14 4.04 13.03 1.06
C VAL A 14 5.10 12.65 0.02
N GLU A 15 6.07 13.52 -0.25
CA GLU A 15 7.16 13.24 -1.19
C GLU A 15 8.03 12.07 -0.72
N GLN A 16 8.33 11.99 0.57
CA GLN A 16 9.09 10.89 1.16
C GLN A 16 8.37 9.54 1.00
N THR A 17 7.04 9.54 1.12
CA THR A 17 6.21 8.35 0.88
C THR A 17 6.32 7.93 -0.59
N ALA A 18 6.16 8.86 -1.53
CA ALA A 18 6.30 8.59 -2.97
C ALA A 18 7.70 8.05 -3.34
N ARG A 19 8.76 8.63 -2.78
CA ARG A 19 10.14 8.14 -2.96
C ARG A 19 10.35 6.72 -2.42
N THR A 20 9.64 6.35 -1.35
CA THR A 20 9.71 5.00 -0.79
C THR A 20 9.04 3.98 -1.72
N LEU A 21 7.86 4.29 -2.26
CA LEU A 21 7.20 3.44 -3.27
C LEU A 21 8.03 3.30 -4.55
N LEU A 22 8.73 4.37 -4.96
CA LEU A 22 9.64 4.32 -6.10
C LEU A 22 10.82 3.35 -5.85
N ARG A 23 11.43 3.41 -4.66
CA ARG A 23 12.51 2.49 -4.27
C ARG A 23 12.04 1.04 -4.22
N LEU A 24 10.85 0.80 -3.65
CA LEU A 24 10.25 -0.53 -3.65
C LEU A 24 10.03 -1.05 -5.08
N THR A 25 9.48 -0.22 -5.97
CA THR A 25 9.30 -0.56 -7.39
C THR A 25 10.64 -0.92 -8.05
N ALA A 26 11.70 -0.16 -7.77
CA ALA A 26 13.04 -0.45 -8.27
C ALA A 26 13.59 -1.77 -7.73
N TYR A 27 13.38 -2.06 -6.45
CA TYR A 27 13.78 -3.32 -5.82
C TYR A 27 13.05 -4.53 -6.41
N LEU A 28 11.72 -4.46 -6.59
CA LEU A 28 10.95 -5.57 -7.19
C LEU A 28 11.42 -5.90 -8.61
N ARG A 29 11.92 -4.90 -9.37
CA ARG A 29 12.48 -5.10 -10.71
C ARG A 29 13.80 -5.89 -10.72
N THR A 30 14.48 -6.02 -9.58
CA THR A 30 15.69 -6.86 -9.48
C THR A 30 15.37 -8.33 -9.25
N ALA A 31 14.10 -8.74 -9.31
CA ALA A 31 13.62 -10.10 -9.06
C ALA A 31 14.17 -10.71 -7.74
N PRO A 32 14.00 -10.03 -6.60
CA PRO A 32 14.41 -10.55 -5.29
C PRO A 32 13.66 -11.83 -4.89
N ALA A 33 14.19 -12.54 -3.89
CA ALA A 33 13.56 -13.74 -3.36
C ALA A 33 12.20 -13.41 -2.72
N VAL A 34 11.24 -14.34 -2.81
CA VAL A 34 9.88 -14.14 -2.30
C VAL A 34 9.88 -13.81 -0.80
N GLY A 35 10.74 -14.46 -0.02
CA GLY A 35 10.91 -14.20 1.42
C GLY A 35 11.34 -12.77 1.74
N ASP A 36 12.07 -12.10 0.85
CA ASP A 36 12.46 -10.69 1.01
C ASP A 36 11.36 -9.72 0.54
N VAL A 37 10.53 -10.14 -0.41
CA VAL A 37 9.46 -9.33 -1.00
C VAL A 37 8.22 -9.25 -0.12
N VAL A 38 7.78 -10.40 0.40
CA VAL A 38 6.52 -10.51 1.15
C VAL A 38 6.45 -9.52 2.33
N PRO A 39 7.49 -9.37 3.17
CA PRO A 39 7.48 -8.39 4.25
C PRO A 39 7.37 -6.93 3.79
N LEU A 40 7.82 -6.62 2.56
CA LEU A 40 7.73 -5.27 1.98
C LEU A 40 6.37 -4.99 1.35
N LEU A 41 5.68 -6.02 0.85
CA LEU A 41 4.34 -5.89 0.28
C LEU A 41 3.23 -5.91 1.34
N ASN A 42 3.45 -6.59 2.48
CA ASN A 42 2.44 -6.70 3.54
C ASN A 42 1.90 -5.34 4.01
N PRO A 43 2.74 -4.32 4.32
CA PRO A 43 2.24 -3.00 4.74
C PRO A 43 1.52 -2.24 3.62
N LEU A 44 1.66 -2.64 2.35
CA LEU A 44 0.93 -1.99 1.26
C LEU A 44 -0.53 -2.43 1.21
N VAL A 45 -0.76 -3.74 1.33
CA VAL A 45 -2.07 -4.36 1.09
C VAL A 45 -2.79 -4.75 2.37
N ASP A 46 -2.20 -4.56 3.56
CA ASP A 46 -2.86 -4.87 4.83
C ASP A 46 -4.30 -4.32 4.83
N ARG A 47 -5.26 -5.22 5.07
CA ARG A 47 -6.68 -4.92 4.88
C ARG A 47 -7.26 -3.96 5.90
N TYR A 48 -6.57 -3.72 7.02
CA TYR A 48 -7.03 -2.85 8.10
C TYR A 48 -6.31 -1.53 8.10
N ASP A 49 -5.02 -1.57 7.77
CA ASP A 49 -4.13 -0.45 7.98
C ASP A 49 -3.17 -0.23 6.80
N GLY A 50 -3.25 -1.02 5.74
CA GLY A 50 -2.35 -0.92 4.59
C GLY A 50 -2.37 0.43 3.90
N VAL A 51 -1.29 0.73 3.17
CA VAL A 51 -1.15 1.96 2.38
C VAL A 51 -2.35 2.15 1.44
N LEU A 52 -2.87 1.09 0.82
CA LEU A 52 -4.03 1.18 -0.07
C LEU A 52 -5.30 1.63 0.66
N VAL A 53 -5.54 1.12 1.87
CA VAL A 53 -6.69 1.52 2.71
C VAL A 53 -6.58 2.98 3.14
N ARG A 54 -5.39 3.39 3.62
CA ARG A 54 -5.15 4.78 4.05
C ARG A 54 -5.23 5.78 2.88
N LEU A 55 -4.74 5.39 1.70
CA LEU A 55 -4.85 6.21 0.50
C LEU A 55 -6.30 6.35 0.04
N SER A 56 -7.09 5.27 0.07
CA SER A 56 -8.53 5.32 -0.21
C SER A 56 -9.25 6.33 0.71
N GLN A 57 -8.96 6.30 2.01
CA GLN A 57 -9.52 7.24 2.97
C GLN A 57 -9.12 8.69 2.64
N ALA A 58 -7.84 8.94 2.34
CA ALA A 58 -7.36 10.27 1.98
C ALA A 58 -8.03 10.83 0.71
N LEU A 59 -8.28 9.99 -0.31
CA LEU A 59 -9.00 10.41 -1.53
C LEU A 59 -10.47 10.75 -1.24
N ARG A 60 -11.15 9.97 -0.39
CA ARG A 60 -12.53 10.28 0.04
C ARG A 60 -12.60 11.61 0.80
N GLU A 61 -11.66 11.86 1.71
CA GLU A 61 -11.60 13.12 2.44
C GLU A 61 -11.23 14.30 1.54
N THR A 62 -10.36 14.10 0.54
CA THR A 62 -10.07 15.11 -0.48
C THR A 62 -11.34 15.49 -1.24
N GLY A 63 -12.13 14.51 -1.66
CA GLY A 63 -13.42 14.74 -2.30
C GLY A 63 -14.39 15.52 -1.40
N ARG A 64 -14.54 15.12 -0.13
CA ARG A 64 -15.39 15.83 0.83
C ARG A 64 -14.93 17.27 1.06
N TYR A 65 -13.63 17.48 1.20
CA TYR A 65 -13.04 18.81 1.36
C TYR A 65 -13.41 19.75 0.22
N LEU A 66 -13.43 19.25 -1.03
CA LEU A 66 -13.83 20.05 -2.19
C LEU A 66 -15.32 20.41 -2.17
N LEU A 67 -16.19 19.50 -1.73
CA LEU A 67 -17.64 19.73 -1.62
C LEU A 67 -18.02 20.66 -0.45
N ASP A 68 -17.20 20.72 0.60
CA ASP A 68 -17.43 21.58 1.76
C ASP A 68 -17.11 23.07 1.48
N LYS A 69 -16.56 23.39 0.30
CA LYS A 69 -16.26 24.75 -0.14
C LYS A 69 -17.44 25.33 -0.94
N PRO A 70 -18.21 26.30 -0.39
CA PRO A 70 -19.42 26.80 -1.05
C PRO A 70 -19.16 27.37 -2.45
N ASP A 71 -18.01 28.01 -2.65
CA ASP A 71 -17.62 28.61 -3.92
C ASP A 71 -17.25 27.57 -5.00
N LEU A 72 -16.97 26.33 -4.59
CA LEU A 72 -16.54 25.23 -5.45
C LEU A 72 -17.63 24.17 -5.63
N ALA A 73 -18.50 23.97 -4.64
CA ALA A 73 -19.50 22.92 -4.61
C ALA A 73 -20.51 22.97 -5.78
N GLU A 74 -20.83 24.18 -6.27
CA GLU A 74 -21.78 24.39 -7.39
C GLU A 74 -21.15 24.17 -8.77
N ALA A 75 -19.82 23.98 -8.85
CA ALA A 75 -19.14 23.75 -10.11
C ALA A 75 -19.24 22.28 -10.52
N ASN A 76 -19.80 21.99 -11.70
CA ASN A 76 -19.84 20.63 -12.26
C ASN A 76 -18.46 19.95 -12.27
N ALA A 77 -17.39 20.70 -12.55
CA ALA A 77 -16.02 20.20 -12.53
C ALA A 77 -15.59 19.67 -11.15
N VAL A 78 -16.12 20.23 -10.06
CA VAL A 78 -15.84 19.78 -8.68
C VAL A 78 -16.62 18.51 -8.37
N HIS A 79 -17.83 18.37 -8.90
CA HIS A 79 -18.60 17.13 -8.78
C HIS A 79 -17.95 15.98 -9.57
N GLU A 80 -17.47 16.25 -10.80
CA GLU A 80 -16.69 15.29 -11.59
C GLU A 80 -15.40 14.87 -10.88
N LEU A 81 -14.67 15.84 -10.31
CA LEU A 81 -13.46 15.57 -9.56
C LEU A 81 -13.72 14.73 -8.30
N TRP A 82 -14.78 15.04 -7.55
CA TRP A 82 -15.23 14.24 -6.42
C TRP A 82 -15.58 12.80 -6.81
N GLY A 83 -16.32 12.63 -7.92
CA GLY A 83 -16.64 11.31 -8.47
C GLY A 83 -15.38 10.51 -8.78
N GLY A 84 -14.41 11.13 -9.48
CA GLY A 84 -13.13 10.49 -9.79
C GLY A 84 -12.31 10.09 -8.55
N TYR A 85 -12.29 10.93 -7.51
CA TYR A 85 -11.64 10.57 -6.24
C TYR A 85 -12.35 9.42 -5.51
N SER A 86 -13.68 9.40 -5.55
CA SER A 86 -14.47 8.35 -4.91
C SER A 86 -14.31 7.01 -5.63
N ASP A 87 -14.33 7.01 -6.96
CA ASP A 87 -14.10 5.81 -7.79
C ASP A 87 -12.70 5.24 -7.56
N ALA A 88 -11.67 6.11 -7.55
CA ALA A 88 -10.31 5.70 -7.26
C ALA A 88 -10.16 5.10 -5.85
N ALA A 89 -10.85 5.68 -4.86
CA ALA A 89 -10.86 5.16 -3.50
C ALA A 89 -11.49 3.77 -3.39
N GLU A 90 -12.55 3.50 -4.17
CA GLU A 90 -13.19 2.19 -4.22
C GLU A 90 -12.29 1.13 -4.85
N PHE A 91 -11.66 1.46 -5.98
CA PHE A 91 -10.71 0.58 -6.64
C PHE A 91 -9.54 0.18 -5.72
N LEU A 92 -9.02 1.12 -4.92
CA LEU A 92 -7.95 0.82 -3.95
C LEU A 92 -8.41 -0.14 -2.83
N LEU A 93 -9.67 -0.04 -2.39
CA LEU A 93 -10.22 -0.96 -1.39
C LEU A 93 -10.43 -2.36 -1.96
N GLU A 94 -10.83 -2.47 -3.22
CA GLU A 94 -10.88 -3.77 -3.90
C GLU A 94 -9.49 -4.43 -3.94
N TRP A 95 -8.45 -3.65 -4.22
CA TRP A 95 -7.06 -4.13 -4.21
C TRP A 95 -6.54 -4.49 -2.83
N SER A 96 -7.02 -3.86 -1.75
CA SER A 96 -6.67 -4.27 -0.38
C SER A 96 -7.11 -5.70 -0.05
N GLN A 97 -8.01 -6.29 -0.85
CA GLN A 97 -8.31 -7.71 -0.71
C GLN A 97 -7.14 -8.61 -1.11
N LEU A 98 -6.13 -8.12 -1.84
CA LEU A 98 -4.92 -8.90 -2.18
C LEU A 98 -4.09 -9.34 -0.96
N ASP A 99 -4.41 -8.84 0.24
CA ASP A 99 -3.90 -9.35 1.52
C ASP A 99 -3.97 -10.89 1.63
N TRP A 100 -5.09 -11.51 1.19
CA TRP A 100 -5.20 -12.96 1.20
C TRP A 100 -4.23 -13.62 0.22
N THR A 101 -3.95 -13.00 -0.93
CA THR A 101 -2.99 -13.51 -1.93
C THR A 101 -1.56 -13.44 -1.39
N LEU A 102 -1.21 -12.40 -0.63
CA LEU A 102 0.09 -12.35 0.06
C LEU A 102 0.22 -13.43 1.12
N THR A 103 -0.87 -13.76 1.83
CA THR A 103 -0.87 -14.89 2.77
C THR A 103 -0.51 -16.20 2.06
N VAL A 104 -1.12 -16.48 0.90
CA VAL A 104 -0.78 -17.66 0.10
C VAL A 104 0.68 -17.64 -0.36
N LEU A 105 1.18 -16.50 -0.84
CA LEU A 105 2.59 -16.38 -1.25
C LEU A 105 3.58 -16.57 -0.10
N ARG A 106 3.22 -16.15 1.11
CA ARG A 106 4.04 -16.39 2.31
C ARG A 106 4.11 -17.88 2.63
N ASP A 107 2.97 -18.56 2.64
CA ASP A 107 2.90 -19.99 2.96
C ASP A 107 3.74 -20.82 1.96
N GLU A 108 3.69 -20.44 0.68
CA GLU A 108 4.52 -21.06 -0.37
C GLU A 108 6.03 -20.76 -0.20
N ALA A 109 6.39 -19.54 0.20
CA ALA A 109 7.79 -19.19 0.46
C ALA A 109 8.36 -19.98 1.65
N GLU A 110 7.59 -20.14 2.71
CA GLU A 110 7.97 -20.95 3.88
C GLU A 110 8.16 -22.43 3.51
N GLU A 111 7.31 -22.97 2.63
CA GLU A 111 7.44 -24.35 2.15
C GLU A 111 8.67 -24.53 1.23
N GLN A 112 9.00 -23.55 0.38
CA GLN A 112 10.22 -23.57 -0.42
C GLN A 112 11.49 -23.55 0.44
N GLU A 113 11.51 -22.77 1.52
CA GLU A 113 12.65 -22.76 2.45
C GLU A 113 12.79 -24.09 3.20
N ARG A 114 11.67 -24.70 3.60
CA ARG A 114 11.64 -26.00 4.30
C ARG A 114 12.18 -27.13 3.43
N THR A 115 11.70 -27.23 2.19
CA THR A 115 12.15 -28.24 1.20
C THR A 115 13.62 -28.08 0.81
N THR A 116 14.11 -26.85 0.70
CA THR A 116 15.53 -26.57 0.43
C THR A 116 16.42 -26.97 1.60
N LYS A 117 15.97 -26.78 2.83
CA LYS A 117 16.71 -27.14 4.05
C LYS A 117 16.79 -28.66 4.25
N ASP A 118 15.71 -29.38 3.97
CA ASP A 118 15.64 -30.85 4.09
C ASP A 118 16.61 -31.53 3.11
N SER A 119 16.60 -31.08 1.85
CA SER A 119 17.52 -31.55 0.81
C SER A 119 19.00 -31.30 1.13
N ARG A 120 19.31 -30.26 1.91
CA ARG A 120 20.68 -29.95 2.35
C ARG A 120 21.14 -30.85 3.50
N SER A 121 20.21 -31.21 4.39
CA SER A 121 20.50 -32.07 5.55
C SER A 121 20.77 -33.52 5.14
N ASP A 122 20.07 -34.03 4.12
CA ASP A 122 20.31 -35.37 3.56
C ASP A 122 21.65 -35.48 2.82
N GLY A 123 22.13 -34.39 2.23
CA GLY A 123 23.43 -34.33 1.55
C GLY A 123 24.64 -34.31 2.51
N GLU A 124 24.46 -33.83 3.74
CA GLU A 124 25.53 -33.79 4.76
C GLU A 124 25.67 -35.11 5.54
N LEU A 125 24.63 -35.94 5.60
CA LEU A 125 24.69 -37.29 6.20
C LEU A 125 25.33 -38.36 5.29
N CYS A 126 25.63 -38.04 4.03
CA CYS A 126 26.29 -38.94 3.06
C CYS A 126 27.80 -38.66 2.84
N ARG A 127 28.45 -37.88 3.71
CA ARG A 127 29.91 -37.69 3.72
C ARG A 127 30.55 -38.21 5.00
#